data_AF-A0A087C7L5-F1
#
_entry.id   AF-A0A087C7L5-F1
#
_cell.length_a   1.000
_cell.length_b   1.000
_cell.length_c   1.000
_cell.angle_alpha   90.00
_cell.angle_beta   90.00
_cell.angle_gamma   90.00
#
_symmetry.space_group_name_H-M   'P 1'
#
loop_
_entity.id
_entity.type
_entity.pdbx_description
1 polymer ?
#
loop_
_entity_poly.entity_id
_entity_poly.type
_entity_poly.pdbx_seq_one_letter_code
_entity_poly.pdbx_strand_id
1 'polypeptide(L)'
;MRETLQDIYATSTSRMQAEAGFRTWCSWMMHSRLEPMKTLARRIRRHWQDILTYFDHRCTNAILEGLNSIIQHIKTRARGFRNMDYFSTMIYLTCGKLDLATVTI
;
A
#
# COMPACT_ATOMS: atom_id res chain seq x y z
N MET A 1 -18.74 0.30 -8.03
CA MET A 1 -17.62 -0.65 -7.82
C MET A 1 -16.54 -0.10 -6.90
N ARG A 2 -15.99 1.11 -7.17
CA ARG A 2 -15.04 1.77 -6.25
C ARG A 2 -15.71 2.25 -4.97
N GLU A 3 -16.85 2.94 -5.08
CA GLU A 3 -17.57 3.50 -3.92
C GLU A 3 -17.99 2.40 -2.94
N THR A 4 -18.60 1.32 -3.46
CA THR A 4 -18.97 0.15 -2.65
C THR A 4 -17.79 -0.46 -1.88
N LEU A 5 -16.58 -0.42 -2.45
CA LEU A 5 -15.37 -0.87 -1.75
C LEU A 5 -15.01 0.09 -0.61
N GLN A 6 -15.04 1.40 -0.87
CA GLN A 6 -14.80 2.43 0.14
C GLN A 6 -15.80 2.34 1.29
N ASP A 7 -17.07 2.09 0.97
CA ASP A 7 -18.13 1.89 1.97
C ASP A 7 -17.85 0.69 2.87
N ILE A 8 -17.41 -0.45 2.31
CA ILE A 8 -17.04 -1.64 3.10
C ILE A 8 -15.95 -1.27 4.11
N TYR A 9 -14.91 -0.54 3.69
CA TYR A 9 -13.83 -0.11 4.57
C TYR A 9 -14.25 0.91 5.63
N ALA A 10 -15.15 1.83 5.28
CA ALA A 10 -15.62 2.91 6.17
C ALA A 10 -16.67 2.43 7.19
N THR A 11 -17.55 1.51 6.80
CA THR A 11 -18.69 1.08 7.62
C THR A 11 -18.43 -0.18 8.42
N SER A 12 -17.50 -1.04 7.99
CA SER A 12 -17.24 -2.30 8.69
C SER A 12 -16.39 -2.06 9.94
N THR A 13 -16.99 -2.32 11.11
CA THR A 13 -16.29 -2.21 12.41
C THR A 13 -15.60 -3.52 12.79
N SER A 14 -16.09 -4.66 12.30
CA SER A 14 -15.54 -5.99 12.58
C SER A 14 -15.17 -6.77 11.32
N ARG A 15 -14.23 -7.70 11.47
CA ARG A 15 -13.82 -8.64 10.42
C ARG A 15 -14.99 -9.37 9.77
N MET A 16 -15.98 -9.80 10.56
CA MET A 16 -17.15 -10.53 10.07
C MET A 16 -18.04 -9.66 9.18
N GLN A 17 -18.26 -8.39 9.54
CA GLN A 17 -19.03 -7.45 8.71
C GLN A 17 -18.30 -7.15 7.40
N ALA A 18 -16.99 -6.93 7.46
CA ALA A 18 -16.16 -6.74 6.27
C ALA A 18 -16.23 -7.96 5.36
N GLU A 19 -16.10 -9.17 5.91
CA GLU A 19 -16.19 -10.42 5.16
C GLU A 19 -17.51 -10.54 4.38
N ALA A 20 -18.64 -10.26 5.04
CA ALA A 20 -19.95 -10.30 4.39
C ALA A 20 -20.05 -9.27 3.24
N GLY A 21 -19.56 -8.04 3.46
CA GLY A 21 -19.52 -6.99 2.45
C GLY A 21 -18.68 -7.38 1.24
N PHE A 22 -17.46 -7.88 1.47
CA PHE A 22 -16.57 -8.34 0.40
C PHE A 22 -17.16 -9.53 -0.37
N ARG A 23 -17.91 -10.43 0.28
CA ARG A 23 -18.51 -11.60 -0.38
C ARG A 23 -19.56 -11.16 -1.40
N THR A 24 -20.45 -10.25 -0.97
CA THR A 24 -21.48 -9.66 -1.83
C THR A 24 -20.83 -8.91 -3.00
N TRP A 25 -19.83 -8.07 -2.70
CA TRP A 25 -19.14 -7.29 -3.72
C TRP A 25 -18.38 -8.17 -4.73
N CYS A 26 -17.70 -9.22 -4.28
CA CYS A 26 -17.05 -10.21 -5.17
C CYS A 26 -18.06 -10.98 -6.02
N SER A 27 -19.24 -11.31 -5.47
CA SER A 27 -20.32 -11.92 -6.25
C SER A 27 -20.75 -11.00 -7.39
N TRP A 28 -20.99 -9.71 -7.12
CA TRP A 28 -21.34 -8.75 -8.18
C TRP A 28 -20.26 -8.61 -9.24
N MET A 29 -18.98 -8.55 -8.85
CA MET A 29 -17.88 -8.51 -9.80
C MET A 29 -17.80 -9.77 -10.68
N MET A 30 -18.10 -10.95 -10.14
CA MET A 30 -18.12 -12.20 -10.91
C MET A 30 -19.25 -12.28 -11.94
N HIS A 31 -20.40 -11.65 -11.64
CA HIS A 31 -21.53 -11.55 -12.57
C HIS A 31 -21.39 -10.41 -13.58
N SER A 32 -20.37 -9.56 -13.44
CA SER A 32 -20.06 -8.54 -14.45
C SER A 32 -19.65 -9.18 -15.77
N ARG A 33 -20.04 -8.57 -16.89
CA ARG A 33 -19.60 -8.98 -18.23
C ARG A 33 -18.14 -8.60 -18.52
N LEU A 34 -17.49 -7.85 -17.63
CA LEU A 34 -16.12 -7.39 -17.77
C LEU A 34 -15.15 -8.41 -17.17
N GLU A 35 -14.35 -9.05 -18.02
CA GLU A 35 -13.30 -9.99 -17.58
C GLU A 35 -12.26 -9.37 -16.61
N PRO A 36 -11.88 -8.08 -16.73
CA PRO A 36 -11.06 -7.42 -15.72
C PRO A 36 -11.68 -7.44 -14.32
N MET A 37 -13.00 -7.30 -14.21
CA MET A 37 -13.70 -7.31 -12.91
C MET A 37 -13.70 -8.70 -12.28
N LYS A 38 -13.93 -9.75 -13.08
CA LYS A 38 -13.82 -11.14 -12.61
C LYS A 38 -12.40 -11.46 -12.15
N THR A 39 -11.40 -10.98 -12.87
CA THR A 39 -9.99 -11.16 -12.52
C THR A 39 -9.65 -10.49 -11.18
N LEU A 40 -10.16 -9.27 -10.96
CA LEU A 40 -10.03 -8.58 -9.67
C LEU A 40 -10.70 -9.39 -8.54
N ALA A 41 -11.94 -9.85 -8.73
CA ALA A 41 -12.63 -10.68 -7.74
C ALA A 41 -11.84 -11.94 -7.37
N ARG A 42 -11.26 -12.64 -8.36
CA ARG A 42 -10.40 -13.82 -8.11
C ARG A 42 -9.14 -13.46 -7.33
N ARG A 43 -8.52 -12.30 -7.59
CA ARG A 43 -7.34 -11.84 -6.82
C ARG A 43 -7.72 -11.57 -5.37
N ILE A 44 -8.82 -10.87 -5.14
CA ILE A 44 -9.30 -10.55 -3.78
C ILE A 44 -9.63 -11.82 -3.01
N ARG A 45 -10.30 -12.80 -3.64
CA ARG A 45 -10.58 -14.10 -3.02
C ARG A 45 -9.31 -14.89 -2.67
N ARG A 46 -8.21 -14.73 -3.41
CA ARG A 46 -6.93 -15.36 -3.09
C ARG A 46 -6.22 -14.73 -1.88
N HIS A 47 -6.34 -13.42 -1.72
CA HIS A 47 -5.72 -12.67 -0.61
C HIS A 47 -6.71 -12.33 0.51
N TRP A 48 -7.77 -13.12 0.63
CA TRP A 48 -8.90 -12.84 1.51
C TRP A 48 -8.49 -12.70 2.98
N GLN A 49 -7.62 -13.61 3.44
CA GLN A 49 -7.12 -13.63 4.81
C GLN A 49 -6.40 -12.32 5.14
N ASP A 50 -5.46 -11.91 4.28
CA ASP A 50 -4.63 -10.72 4.47
C ASP A 50 -5.44 -9.43 4.42
N ILE A 51 -6.41 -9.34 3.50
CA ILE A 51 -7.31 -8.20 3.37
C ILE A 51 -8.16 -8.05 4.64
N LEU A 52 -8.65 -9.16 5.19
CA LEU A 52 -9.46 -9.13 6.41
C LEU A 52 -8.66 -8.84 7.68
N THR A 53 -7.39 -9.22 7.72
CA THR A 53 -6.48 -8.90 8.84
C THR A 53 -6.39 -7.39 9.11
N TYR A 54 -6.58 -6.54 8.09
CA TYR A 54 -6.67 -5.08 8.28
C TYR A 54 -7.76 -4.65 9.27
N PHE A 55 -8.87 -5.40 9.33
CA PHE A 55 -9.98 -5.07 10.22
C PHE A 55 -9.72 -5.51 11.67
N ASP A 56 -8.80 -6.47 11.88
CA ASP A 56 -8.30 -6.87 13.21
C ASP A 56 -7.19 -5.92 13.68
N HIS A 57 -6.29 -5.58 12.77
CA HIS A 57 -5.15 -4.70 12.99
C HIS A 57 -5.21 -3.59 11.94
N ARG A 58 -5.72 -2.41 12.32
CA ARG A 58 -5.88 -1.22 11.46
C ARG A 58 -4.53 -0.58 11.05
N CYS A 59 -3.51 -1.42 10.86
CA CYS A 59 -2.19 -1.05 10.40
C CYS A 59 -2.25 -0.83 8.88
N THR A 60 -1.97 0.40 8.46
CA THR A 60 -1.86 0.74 7.04
C THR A 60 -0.39 0.73 6.61
N ASN A 61 -0.14 0.33 5.37
CA ASN A 61 1.19 0.39 4.75
C ASN A 61 1.60 1.83 4.36
N ALA A 62 0.82 2.85 4.75
CA ALA A 62 0.97 4.22 4.26
C ALA A 62 2.33 4.84 4.60
N ILE A 63 2.86 4.61 5.82
CA ILE A 63 4.18 5.10 6.22
C ILE A 63 5.28 4.45 5.38
N LEU A 64 5.18 3.15 5.14
CA LEU A 64 6.15 2.39 4.35
C LEU A 64 6.10 2.80 2.87
N GLU A 65 4.91 3.08 2.32
CA GLU A 65 4.74 3.63 0.97
C GLU A 65 5.34 5.03 0.83
N GLY A 66 5.16 5.88 1.86
CA GLY A 66 5.80 7.19 1.94
C GLY A 66 7.32 7.08 1.91
N LEU A 67 7.89 6.18 2.72
CA LEU A 67 9.33 5.90 2.73
C LEU A 67 9.81 5.35 1.38
N ASN A 68 9.08 4.42 0.77
CA ASN A 68 9.42 3.87 -0.53
C ASN A 68 9.42 4.97 -1.61
N SER A 69 8.47 5.91 -1.56
CA SER A 69 8.42 7.05 -2.47
C SER A 69 9.65 7.97 -2.31
N ILE A 70 10.09 8.24 -1.08
CA ILE A 70 11.32 8.99 -0.81
C ILE A 70 12.54 8.26 -1.38
N ILE A 71 12.64 6.95 -1.15
CA ILE A 71 13.75 6.13 -1.66
C ILE A 71 13.80 6.14 -3.20
N GLN A 72 12.64 6.03 -3.86
CA GLN A 72 12.56 6.13 -5.32
C GLN A 72 12.95 7.53 -5.83
N HIS A 73 12.57 8.59 -5.11
CA HIS A 73 13.00 9.95 -5.43
C HIS A 73 14.52 10.10 -5.33
N ILE A 74 15.16 9.57 -4.29
CA ILE A 74 16.63 9.57 -4.14
C ILE A 74 17.29 8.88 -5.33
N LYS A 75 16.80 7.68 -5.70
CA LYS A 75 17.32 6.92 -6.85
C LYS A 75 17.16 7.69 -8.17
N THR A 76 15.99 8.27 -8.39
CA THR A 76 15.67 8.99 -9.63
C THR A 76 16.50 10.27 -9.77
N ARG A 77 16.66 11.03 -8.68
CA ARG A 77 17.49 12.24 -8.64
C ARG A 77 18.95 11.95 -8.98
N ALA A 78 19.48 10.83 -8.52
CA ALA A 78 20.83 10.39 -8.83
C ALA A 78 20.99 9.77 -10.23
N ARG A 79 19.89 9.55 -10.97
CA ARG A 79 19.86 8.77 -12.22
C ARG A 79 20.43 7.34 -12.06
N GLY A 80 20.21 6.77 -10.88
CA GLY A 80 20.75 5.48 -10.48
C GLY A 80 22.06 5.59 -9.70
N PHE A 81 22.33 4.61 -8.85
CA PHE A 81 23.56 4.50 -8.08
C PHE A 81 24.38 3.33 -8.61
N ARG A 82 25.68 3.56 -8.80
CA ARG A 82 26.62 2.51 -9.23
C ARG A 82 27.15 1.70 -8.05
N ASN A 83 27.16 2.29 -6.86
CA ASN A 83 27.57 1.68 -5.61
C ASN A 83 26.41 1.76 -4.60
N MET A 84 26.06 0.61 -4.05
CA MET A 84 24.92 0.44 -3.14
C MET A 84 25.18 1.04 -1.75
N ASP A 85 26.43 1.15 -1.31
CA ASP A 85 26.78 1.78 -0.04
C ASP A 85 26.43 3.26 -0.08
N TYR A 86 26.76 3.96 -1.18
CA TYR A 86 26.35 5.36 -1.38
C TYR A 86 24.84 5.52 -1.45
N PHE A 87 24.13 4.56 -2.06
CA PHE A 87 22.67 4.59 -2.07
C PHE A 87 22.10 4.49 -0.65
N SER A 88 22.62 3.55 0.14
CA SER A 88 22.26 3.37 1.55
C SER A 88 22.55 4.63 2.37
N THR A 89 23.74 5.21 2.25
CA THR A 89 24.12 6.48 2.90
C THR A 89 23.15 7.60 2.54
N MET A 90 22.78 7.74 1.27
CA MET A 90 21.82 8.76 0.84
C MET A 90 20.41 8.54 1.41
N ILE A 91 19.98 7.29 1.55
CA ILE A 91 18.71 6.96 2.24
C ILE A 91 18.79 7.37 3.70
N TYR A 92 19.85 6.99 4.43
CA TYR A 92 20.01 7.37 5.84
C TYR A 92 20.10 8.88 6.01
N LEU A 93 20.81 9.58 5.13
CA LEU A 93 20.93 11.03 5.19
C LEU A 93 19.58 11.74 5.00
N THR A 94 18.79 11.27 4.03
CA THR A 94 17.52 11.91 3.66
C THR A 94 16.40 11.56 4.65
N CYS A 95 16.28 10.28 5.02
CA CYS A 95 15.22 9.80 5.91
C CYS A 95 15.54 10.04 7.39
N GLY A 96 16.82 10.07 7.77
CA GLY A 96 17.27 10.19 9.15
C GLY A 96 17.21 11.60 9.74
N LYS A 97 16.83 12.62 8.94
CA LYS A 97 16.79 14.04 9.36
C LYS A 97 18.07 14.47 10.11
N LEU A 98 19.22 14.03 9.62
CA LEU A 98 20.50 14.37 10.23
C LEU A 98 20.74 15.87 10.04
N ASP A 99 20.90 16.60 11.14
CA ASP A 99 21.26 18.01 11.13
C ASP A 99 22.76 18.12 10.80
N LEU A 100 23.06 18.18 9.51
CA LEU A 100 24.42 18.46 9.06
C LEU A 100 24.66 19.95 9.25
N ALA A 101 25.10 20.34 10.45
CA ALA A 101 25.70 21.65 10.65
C ALA A 101 26.88 21.77 9.67
N THR A 102 26.68 22.52 8.60
CA THR A 102 27.77 22.88 7.70
C THR A 102 28.74 23.71 8.51
N VAL A 103 29.87 23.12 8.90
CA VAL A 103 31.02 23.89 9.38
C VAL A 103 31.49 24.68 8.17
N THR A 104 30.99 25.91 8.05
CA THR A 104 31.51 26.90 7.12
C THR A 104 32.92 27.24 7.60
N ILE A 105 33.93 26.75 6.89
CA ILE A 105 35.34 27.11 7.08
C ILE A 105 35.60 28.39 6.28
#